data_AF-A0AAN7U2J2-F1
#
_entry.id   AF-A0AAN7U2J2-F1
#
_cell.length_a   1.000
_cell.length_b   1.000
_cell.length_c   1.000
_cell.angle_alpha   90.00
_cell.angle_beta   90.00
_cell.angle_gamma   90.00
#
_symmetry.space_group_name_H-M   'P 1'
#
loop_
_entity.id
_entity.type
_entity.pdbx_description
1 polymer ?
#
loop_
_entity_poly.entity_id
_entity_poly.type
_entity_poly.pdbx_seq_one_letter_code
_entity_poly.pdbx_strand_id
1 'polypeptide(L)'
;MELFEEVIHLDEPIQGETRSEIIYTKSKTPSNIKIIVVAGNPGIESFYQDFIKVLNLSFNSKYDIYGVGHIGHCGKIENKTFSVEEQIKHKELFLEYLLKNKYGDKDRKDIKFILIGHSVGSYISLKVVSRYSEKFEFISVVNLFPTFKNLYDGLSPFIKMVVMRDSARSGLSTFLHYIPSVVVSNVLKWILPSDESRIAVQSKINYYSALNILYMAFTEVEDIKEIDDECHSVFKSRLNQLLFIYGQTDSYTPKSFYEEMKQLYPTGNIEYSSSHVPHAFVLHYSQEIALRVSEWLSLNILKN
;
A
#
# COMPACT_ATOMS: atom_id res chain seq x y z
N MET A 1 -20.37 -5.97 9.68
CA MET A 1 -18.92 -6.03 10.00
C MET A 1 -18.51 -4.65 10.45
N GLU A 2 -17.74 -4.56 11.53
CA GLU A 2 -17.23 -3.27 12.01
C GLU A 2 -15.83 -3.03 11.42
N LEU A 3 -15.67 -1.90 10.74
CA LEU A 3 -14.38 -1.37 10.30
C LEU A 3 -14.04 -0.22 11.24
N PHE A 4 -12.85 -0.25 11.81
CA PHE A 4 -12.36 0.79 12.71
C PHE A 4 -11.40 1.70 11.97
N GLU A 5 -11.51 3.01 12.17
CA GLU A 5 -10.46 3.99 11.81
C GLU A 5 -9.77 4.46 13.09
N GLU A 6 -8.45 4.49 13.09
CA GLU A 6 -7.65 4.88 14.25
C GLU A 6 -6.43 5.67 13.80
N VAL A 7 -6.10 6.73 14.55
CA VAL A 7 -4.81 7.42 14.43
C VAL A 7 -3.95 6.93 15.59
N ILE A 8 -2.85 6.25 15.26
CA ILE A 8 -1.90 5.73 16.25
C ILE A 8 -0.66 6.61 16.32
N HIS A 9 0.09 6.44 17.41
CA HIS A 9 1.40 7.07 17.60
C HIS A 9 2.46 5.97 17.75
N LEU A 10 3.43 5.98 16.83
CA LEU A 10 4.59 5.10 16.84
C LEU A 10 5.51 5.43 18.02
N ASP A 11 6.21 4.42 18.52
CA ASP A 11 7.15 4.57 19.64
C ASP A 11 8.41 5.36 19.24
N GLU A 12 8.88 5.19 17.99
CA GLU A 12 9.99 5.93 17.41
C GLU A 12 9.48 6.90 16.34
N PRO A 13 10.02 8.13 16.28
CA PRO A 13 9.61 9.10 15.28
C PRO A 13 10.38 8.97 13.97
N ILE A 14 9.74 9.37 12.86
CA ILE A 14 10.39 9.59 11.56
C ILE A 14 10.40 11.08 11.29
N GLN A 15 11.59 11.68 11.21
CA GLN A 15 11.76 13.14 11.18
C GLN A 15 10.95 13.86 12.29
N GLY A 16 10.82 13.26 13.48
CA GLY A 16 10.05 13.82 14.59
C GLY A 16 8.53 13.64 14.49
N GLU A 17 8.01 12.91 13.50
CA GLU A 17 6.60 12.55 13.38
C GLU A 17 6.36 11.11 13.84
N THR A 18 5.30 10.88 14.62
CA THR A 18 4.91 9.56 15.13
C THR A 18 3.53 9.14 14.68
N ARG A 19 2.74 10.07 14.13
CA ARG A 19 1.36 9.82 13.71
C ARG A 19 1.30 8.85 12.53
N SER A 20 0.42 7.87 12.62
CA SER A 20 0.07 7.00 11.50
C SER A 20 -1.42 6.72 11.46
N GLU A 21 -2.03 6.89 10.30
CA GLU A 21 -3.41 6.52 10.04
C GLU A 21 -3.52 5.04 9.68
N ILE A 22 -4.48 4.37 10.34
CA ILE A 22 -4.82 2.99 10.07
C ILE A 22 -6.34 2.81 9.98
N ILE A 23 -6.75 1.87 9.14
CA ILE A 23 -8.07 1.25 9.20
C ILE A 23 -7.90 -0.23 9.51
N TYR A 24 -8.83 -0.85 10.23
CA TYR A 24 -8.71 -2.27 10.49
C TYR A 24 -10.02 -2.97 10.82
N THR A 25 -10.01 -4.29 10.61
CA THR A 25 -11.05 -5.21 11.09
C THR A 25 -10.43 -6.18 12.09
N LYS A 26 -11.22 -6.62 13.06
CA LYS A 26 -10.79 -7.60 14.06
C LYS A 26 -11.25 -9.00 13.70
N SER A 27 -10.43 -9.97 14.06
CA SER A 27 -10.78 -11.39 14.07
C SER A 27 -11.85 -11.69 15.13
N LYS A 28 -12.71 -12.68 14.86
CA LYS A 28 -13.70 -13.18 15.84
C LYS A 28 -13.05 -13.97 16.98
N THR A 29 -11.93 -14.60 16.68
CA THR A 29 -11.13 -15.39 17.62
C THR A 29 -9.67 -15.03 17.44
N PRO A 30 -8.86 -14.97 18.51
CA PRO A 30 -7.43 -14.69 18.40
C PRO A 30 -6.74 -15.59 17.35
N SER A 31 -6.04 -14.96 16.43
CA SER A 31 -5.21 -15.62 15.42
C SER A 31 -3.82 -15.03 15.46
N ASN A 32 -2.79 -15.87 15.38
CA ASN A 32 -1.41 -15.42 15.32
C ASN A 32 -1.04 -14.83 13.95
N ILE A 33 -1.85 -15.06 12.92
CA ILE A 33 -1.64 -14.48 11.58
C ILE A 33 -2.34 -13.12 11.49
N LYS A 34 -1.59 -12.09 11.08
CA LYS A 34 -2.04 -10.71 10.84
C LYS A 34 -1.82 -10.32 9.39
N ILE A 35 -2.83 -9.71 8.77
CA ILE A 35 -2.76 -9.28 7.36
C ILE A 35 -2.62 -7.76 7.32
N ILE A 36 -1.60 -7.29 6.63
CA ILE A 36 -1.25 -5.86 6.54
C ILE A 36 -1.34 -5.41 5.09
N VAL A 37 -2.33 -4.59 4.78
CA VAL A 37 -2.51 -3.93 3.49
C VAL A 37 -1.71 -2.63 3.48
N VAL A 38 -0.66 -2.58 2.67
CA VAL A 38 0.23 -1.43 2.52
C VAL A 38 -0.23 -0.63 1.29
N ALA A 39 -0.63 0.62 1.54
CA ALA A 39 -1.12 1.49 0.49
C ALA A 39 -0.07 1.78 -0.61
N GLY A 40 -0.55 2.12 -1.80
CA GLY A 40 0.23 2.74 -2.87
C GLY A 40 0.31 4.27 -2.73
N ASN A 41 0.59 4.97 -3.84
CA ASN A 41 0.60 6.43 -3.90
C ASN A 41 -0.62 6.95 -4.70
N PRO A 42 -1.56 7.73 -4.12
CA PRO A 42 -1.59 8.24 -2.74
C PRO A 42 -1.79 7.17 -1.66
N GLY A 43 -1.17 7.45 -0.51
CA GLY A 43 -1.05 6.54 0.63
C GLY A 43 -2.15 6.76 1.67
N ILE A 44 -3.39 6.90 1.20
CA ILE A 44 -4.56 7.11 2.05
C ILE A 44 -5.21 5.75 2.27
N GLU A 45 -5.19 5.28 3.51
CA GLU A 45 -5.69 3.97 3.91
C GLU A 45 -7.20 3.82 3.67
N SER A 46 -7.97 4.92 3.73
CA SER A 46 -9.41 4.92 3.43
C SER A 46 -9.76 4.52 1.99
N PHE A 47 -8.82 4.45 1.06
CA PHE A 47 -9.07 3.85 -0.26
C PHE A 47 -9.27 2.33 -0.18
N TYR A 48 -8.74 1.66 0.85
CA TYR A 48 -8.72 0.20 0.94
C TYR A 48 -9.87 -0.36 1.80
N GLN A 49 -10.82 0.47 2.23
CA GLN A 49 -11.92 0.05 3.11
C GLN A 49 -12.71 -1.11 2.53
N ASP A 50 -13.17 -1.00 1.28
CA ASP A 50 -13.96 -2.04 0.63
C ASP A 50 -13.13 -3.30 0.39
N PHE A 51 -11.87 -3.15 -0.01
CA PHE A 51 -10.94 -4.27 -0.18
C PHE A 51 -10.74 -5.05 1.13
N ILE A 52 -10.49 -4.35 2.24
CA ILE A 52 -10.32 -4.95 3.57
C ILE A 52 -11.61 -5.59 4.07
N LYS A 53 -12.77 -4.94 3.87
CA LYS A 53 -14.09 -5.50 4.20
C LYS A 53 -14.31 -6.81 3.45
N VAL A 54 -14.05 -6.88 2.15
CA VAL A 54 -14.21 -8.11 1.36
C VAL A 54 -13.22 -9.19 1.78
N LEU A 55 -11.95 -8.85 2.06
CA LEU A 55 -10.99 -9.82 2.58
C LEU A 55 -11.45 -10.41 3.92
N ASN A 56 -11.91 -9.58 4.86
CA ASN A 56 -12.38 -10.05 6.16
C ASN A 56 -13.60 -10.98 6.01
N LEU A 57 -14.56 -10.65 5.12
CA LEU A 57 -15.69 -11.54 4.81
C LEU A 57 -15.21 -12.86 4.22
N SER A 58 -14.28 -12.81 3.26
CA SER A 58 -13.78 -14.00 2.55
C SER A 58 -13.05 -14.97 3.49
N PHE A 59 -12.41 -14.44 4.54
CA PHE A 59 -11.79 -15.25 5.59
C PHE A 59 -12.71 -15.54 6.78
N ASN A 60 -14.02 -15.30 6.68
CA ASN A 60 -14.99 -15.49 7.77
C ASN A 60 -14.62 -14.76 9.08
N SER A 61 -13.92 -13.62 8.97
CA SER A 61 -13.37 -12.85 10.09
C SER A 61 -12.38 -13.64 10.96
N LYS A 62 -11.57 -14.54 10.37
CA LYS A 62 -10.55 -15.33 11.09
C LYS A 62 -9.28 -14.53 11.44
N TYR A 63 -8.97 -13.48 10.68
CA TYR A 63 -7.72 -12.72 10.81
C TYR A 63 -7.99 -11.25 11.15
N ASP A 64 -7.10 -10.63 11.92
CA ASP A 64 -7.05 -9.18 11.99
C ASP A 64 -6.43 -8.66 10.69
N ILE A 65 -7.08 -7.66 10.08
CA ILE A 65 -6.63 -7.07 8.82
C ILE A 65 -6.49 -5.57 9.01
N TYR A 66 -5.28 -5.05 8.80
CA TYR A 66 -4.94 -3.64 8.92
C TYR A 66 -4.65 -3.06 7.55
N GLY A 67 -5.20 -1.89 7.23
CA GLY A 67 -4.74 -1.01 6.18
C GLY A 67 -3.92 0.12 6.78
N VAL A 68 -2.70 0.30 6.29
CA VAL A 68 -1.79 1.36 6.76
C VAL A 68 -1.47 2.33 5.63
N GLY A 69 -1.64 3.62 5.93
CA GLY A 69 -1.33 4.71 5.02
C GLY A 69 0.17 4.99 4.90
N HIS A 70 0.49 6.13 4.33
CA HIS A 70 1.84 6.68 4.29
C HIS A 70 1.94 7.91 5.18
N ILE A 71 3.03 8.02 5.94
CA ILE A 71 3.27 9.19 6.77
C ILE A 71 3.33 10.43 5.87
N GLY A 72 2.66 11.51 6.28
CA GLY A 72 2.54 12.72 5.45
C GLY A 72 1.41 12.70 4.43
N HIS A 73 0.80 11.55 4.11
CA HIS A 73 -0.28 11.49 3.10
C HIS A 73 -1.67 11.81 3.67
N CYS A 74 -1.75 11.92 5.00
CA CYS A 74 -2.94 12.28 5.76
C CYS A 74 -2.57 13.31 6.84
N GLY A 75 -3.55 14.14 7.23
CA GLY A 75 -3.35 15.14 8.28
C GLY A 75 -2.47 16.32 7.86
N LYS A 76 -2.06 17.12 8.84
CA LYS A 76 -1.30 18.37 8.63
C LYS A 76 0.08 18.23 9.26
N ILE A 77 1.06 17.81 8.47
CA ILE A 77 2.47 17.71 8.88
C ILE A 77 3.23 18.83 8.19
N GLU A 78 3.50 19.91 8.92
CA GLU A 78 4.09 21.12 8.35
C GLU A 78 5.58 20.93 8.04
N ASN A 79 6.00 21.46 6.88
CA ASN A 79 7.41 21.58 6.48
C ASN A 79 8.22 20.27 6.48
N LYS A 80 7.56 19.12 6.29
CA LYS A 80 8.21 17.82 6.16
C LYS A 80 7.67 17.06 4.96
N THR A 81 8.58 16.37 4.30
CA THR A 81 8.27 15.45 3.22
C THR A 81 8.98 14.13 3.44
N PHE A 82 8.30 13.02 3.13
CA PHE A 82 8.81 11.67 3.38
C PHE A 82 8.99 10.90 2.08
N SER A 83 10.20 10.40 1.87
CA SER A 83 10.62 9.57 0.73
C SER A 83 10.11 8.14 0.86
N VAL A 84 10.24 7.35 -0.21
CA VAL A 84 9.99 5.90 -0.19
C VAL A 84 10.80 5.20 0.90
N GLU A 85 12.06 5.59 1.14
CA GLU A 85 12.90 4.99 2.18
C GLU A 85 12.36 5.24 3.59
N GLU A 86 11.89 6.45 3.87
CA GLU A 86 11.21 6.76 5.13
C GLU A 86 9.88 6.03 5.26
N GLN A 87 9.17 5.83 4.14
CA GLN A 87 7.99 4.96 4.14
C GLN A 87 8.35 3.51 4.47
N ILE A 88 9.50 2.97 4.06
CA ILE A 88 9.93 1.59 4.43
C ILE A 88 10.14 1.49 5.94
N LYS A 89 10.90 2.43 6.53
CA LYS A 89 11.09 2.49 7.99
C LYS A 89 9.76 2.66 8.73
N HIS A 90 8.83 3.46 8.19
CA HIS A 90 7.49 3.62 8.75
C HIS A 90 6.74 2.30 8.89
N LYS A 91 6.82 1.40 7.91
CA LYS A 91 6.09 0.12 7.96
C LYS A 91 6.73 -0.81 8.98
N GLU A 92 8.06 -0.78 9.13
CA GLU A 92 8.72 -1.52 10.20
C GLU A 92 8.28 -1.06 11.60
N LEU A 93 8.29 0.25 11.86
CA LEU A 93 7.84 0.80 13.13
C LEU A 93 6.35 0.52 13.40
N PHE A 94 5.53 0.48 12.35
CA PHE A 94 4.13 0.08 12.47
C PHE A 94 3.97 -1.37 12.91
N LEU A 95 4.73 -2.32 12.33
CA LEU A 95 4.68 -3.72 12.75
C LEU A 95 5.13 -3.88 14.21
N GLU A 96 6.17 -3.15 14.63
CA GLU A 96 6.59 -3.11 16.02
C GLU A 96 5.51 -2.54 16.95
N TYR A 97 4.86 -1.44 16.56
CA TYR A 97 3.74 -0.88 17.30
C TYR A 97 2.62 -1.92 17.51
N LEU A 98 2.25 -2.68 16.47
CA LEU A 98 1.21 -3.72 16.57
C LEU A 98 1.62 -4.80 17.57
N LEU A 99 2.83 -5.33 17.44
CA LEU A 99 3.37 -6.31 18.38
C LEU A 99 3.31 -5.78 19.81
N LYS A 100 3.78 -4.55 20.03
CA LYS A 100 3.89 -3.97 21.36
C LYS A 100 2.55 -3.66 22.00
N ASN A 101 1.69 -2.94 21.28
CA ASN A 101 0.52 -2.28 21.83
C ASN A 101 -0.80 -3.02 21.54
N LYS A 102 -0.84 -3.90 20.54
CA LYS A 102 -2.06 -4.65 20.19
C LYS A 102 -1.97 -6.14 20.57
N TYR A 103 -0.77 -6.74 20.68
CA TYR A 103 -0.62 -8.20 20.82
C TYR A 103 0.13 -8.74 22.06
N GLY A 104 0.61 -7.92 22.99
CA GLY A 104 1.13 -8.40 24.29
C GLY A 104 2.35 -9.35 24.25
N ASP A 105 3.09 -9.52 25.35
CA ASP A 105 4.41 -10.18 25.30
C ASP A 105 4.40 -11.68 24.93
N LYS A 106 3.33 -12.41 25.30
CA LYS A 106 3.24 -13.87 25.06
C LYS A 106 2.87 -14.23 23.63
N ASP A 107 2.02 -13.44 22.97
CA ASP A 107 1.58 -13.75 21.61
C ASP A 107 2.59 -13.25 20.56
N ARG A 108 3.42 -12.26 20.91
CA ARG A 108 4.41 -11.62 20.02
C ARG A 108 5.33 -12.58 19.26
N LYS A 109 5.84 -13.63 19.93
CA LYS A 109 6.83 -14.55 19.32
C LYS A 109 6.23 -15.46 18.25
N ASP A 110 4.92 -15.67 18.30
CA ASP A 110 4.22 -16.53 17.37
C ASP A 110 3.47 -15.74 16.28
N ILE A 111 3.49 -14.40 16.35
CA ILE A 111 2.81 -13.55 15.35
C ILE A 111 3.49 -13.66 13.99
N LYS A 112 2.67 -13.92 12.97
CA LYS A 112 3.08 -14.04 11.57
C LYS A 112 2.38 -12.99 10.73
N PHE A 113 3.12 -12.35 9.84
CA PHE A 113 2.61 -11.31 8.97
C PHE A 113 2.44 -11.78 7.53
N ILE A 114 1.32 -11.39 6.93
CA ILE A 114 1.11 -11.38 5.48
C ILE A 114 1.05 -9.91 5.06
N LEU A 115 1.92 -9.51 4.14
CA LEU A 115 1.89 -8.16 3.57
C LEU A 115 1.15 -8.19 2.23
N ILE A 116 0.24 -7.24 2.00
CA ILE A 116 -0.45 -7.03 0.74
C ILE A 116 -0.14 -5.61 0.29
N GLY A 117 0.83 -5.47 -0.61
CA GLY A 117 1.23 -4.18 -1.14
C GLY A 117 0.47 -3.84 -2.42
N HIS A 118 0.05 -2.59 -2.57
CA HIS A 118 -0.47 -2.07 -3.83
C HIS A 118 0.50 -1.04 -4.43
N SER A 119 0.81 -1.13 -5.72
CA SER A 119 1.69 -0.18 -6.41
C SER A 119 3.05 -0.09 -5.69
N VAL A 120 3.50 1.10 -5.32
CA VAL A 120 4.72 1.32 -4.50
C VAL A 120 4.69 0.60 -3.15
N GLY A 121 3.50 0.35 -2.61
CA GLY A 121 3.31 -0.46 -1.41
C GLY A 121 3.83 -1.89 -1.57
N SER A 122 3.88 -2.42 -2.79
CA SER A 122 4.52 -3.72 -3.10
C SER A 122 6.02 -3.64 -2.90
N TYR A 123 6.67 -2.61 -3.46
CA TYR A 123 8.11 -2.39 -3.30
C TYR A 123 8.47 -2.20 -1.83
N ILE A 124 7.73 -1.34 -1.13
CA ILE A 124 7.87 -1.12 0.31
C ILE A 124 7.75 -2.43 1.08
N SER A 125 6.74 -3.26 0.79
CA SER A 125 6.53 -4.54 1.46
C SER A 125 7.71 -5.50 1.27
N LEU A 126 8.25 -5.60 0.06
CA LEU A 126 9.41 -6.45 -0.21
C LEU A 126 10.68 -5.95 0.50
N LYS A 127 10.88 -4.63 0.56
CA LYS A 127 11.99 -4.03 1.32
C LYS A 127 11.86 -4.30 2.81
N VAL A 128 10.65 -4.21 3.36
CA VAL A 128 10.38 -4.58 4.76
C VAL A 128 10.72 -6.05 5.00
N VAL A 129 10.31 -6.96 4.11
CA VAL A 129 10.67 -8.39 4.22
C VAL A 129 12.18 -8.60 4.12
N SER A 130 12.85 -7.99 3.15
CA SER A 130 14.29 -8.09 2.95
C SER A 130 15.07 -7.67 4.20
N ARG A 131 14.73 -6.52 4.76
CA ARG A 131 15.52 -5.87 5.83
C ARG A 131 15.16 -6.32 7.24
N TYR A 132 13.94 -6.82 7.45
CA TYR A 132 13.41 -7.09 8.79
C TYR A 132 12.90 -8.52 9.01
N SER A 133 13.30 -9.48 8.16
CA SER A 133 13.01 -10.91 8.36
C SER A 133 13.63 -11.50 9.63
N GLU A 134 14.65 -10.86 10.22
CA GLU A 134 15.21 -11.26 11.51
C GLU A 134 14.36 -10.77 12.70
N LYS A 135 13.58 -9.70 12.50
CA LYS A 135 12.73 -9.07 13.54
C LYS A 135 11.29 -9.59 13.50
N PHE A 136 10.78 -9.91 12.32
CA PHE A 136 9.39 -10.33 12.12
C PHE A 136 9.28 -11.61 11.29
N GLU A 137 8.31 -12.47 11.62
CA GLU A 137 8.00 -13.65 10.81
C GLU A 137 7.02 -13.29 9.68
N PHE A 138 7.51 -13.26 8.44
CA PHE A 138 6.70 -13.09 7.24
C PHE A 138 6.41 -14.43 6.57
N ILE A 139 5.13 -14.72 6.33
CA ILE A 139 4.70 -15.97 5.67
C ILE A 139 4.25 -15.78 4.23
N SER A 140 3.93 -14.56 3.81
CA SER A 140 3.60 -14.25 2.42
C SER A 140 3.64 -12.75 2.11
N VAL A 141 3.91 -12.42 0.85
CA VAL A 141 3.69 -11.08 0.30
C VAL A 141 2.85 -11.18 -0.97
N VAL A 142 1.77 -10.41 -1.03
CA VAL A 142 0.93 -10.24 -2.20
C VAL A 142 1.20 -8.87 -2.82
N ASN A 143 1.60 -8.86 -4.09
CA ASN A 143 2.03 -7.69 -4.82
C ASN A 143 0.97 -7.34 -5.86
N LEU A 144 0.19 -6.29 -5.60
CA LEU A 144 -0.94 -5.87 -6.42
C LEU A 144 -0.53 -4.68 -7.29
N PHE A 145 -0.61 -4.85 -8.60
CA PHE A 145 -0.20 -3.86 -9.62
C PHE A 145 1.18 -3.27 -9.30
N PRO A 146 2.22 -4.12 -9.10
CA PRO A 146 3.42 -3.71 -8.40
C PRO A 146 4.36 -2.84 -9.21
N THR A 147 4.94 -1.83 -8.56
CA THR A 147 5.88 -0.91 -9.18
C THR A 147 7.31 -1.18 -8.70
N PHE A 148 8.02 -2.07 -9.40
CA PHE A 148 9.41 -2.44 -9.09
C PHE A 148 10.44 -1.87 -10.06
N LYS A 149 10.00 -1.15 -11.09
CA LYS A 149 10.86 -0.65 -12.16
C LYS A 149 10.20 0.53 -12.85
N ASN A 150 11.03 1.49 -13.24
CA ASN A 150 10.77 2.63 -14.13
C ASN A 150 9.28 3.02 -14.30
N LEU A 151 8.75 3.74 -13.31
CA LEU A 151 7.42 4.33 -13.40
C LEU A 151 7.35 5.61 -14.22
N TYR A 152 8.51 6.25 -14.39
CA TYR A 152 8.60 7.54 -15.05
C TYR A 152 7.95 7.51 -16.41
N ASP A 153 8.17 6.45 -17.20
CA ASP A 153 7.64 6.36 -18.56
C ASP A 153 6.12 6.27 -18.64
N GLY A 154 5.46 5.73 -17.61
CA GLY A 154 4.00 5.70 -17.49
C GLY A 154 3.38 7.05 -17.12
N LEU A 155 4.18 8.03 -16.66
CA LEU A 155 3.68 9.35 -16.27
C LEU A 155 3.39 10.25 -17.48
N SER A 156 2.29 11.00 -17.42
CA SER A 156 2.00 12.01 -18.43
C SER A 156 3.04 13.14 -18.41
N PRO A 157 3.30 13.84 -19.54
CA PRO A 157 4.31 14.90 -19.60
C PRO A 157 4.13 16.00 -18.54
N PHE A 158 2.88 16.34 -18.22
CA PHE A 158 2.57 17.30 -17.15
C PHE A 158 3.00 16.77 -15.78
N ILE A 159 2.68 15.50 -15.48
CA ILE A 159 3.05 14.89 -14.20
C ILE A 159 4.56 14.74 -14.08
N LYS A 160 5.27 14.39 -15.17
CA LYS A 160 6.74 14.40 -15.21
C LYS A 160 7.31 15.77 -14.82
N MET A 161 6.79 16.85 -15.40
CA MET A 161 7.23 18.22 -15.07
C MET A 161 6.98 18.57 -13.60
N VAL A 162 5.80 18.22 -13.07
CA VAL A 162 5.44 18.49 -11.68
C VAL A 162 6.35 17.71 -10.73
N VAL A 163 6.44 16.39 -10.92
CA VAL A 163 7.19 15.49 -10.04
C VAL A 163 8.67 15.85 -10.02
N MET A 164 9.27 16.20 -11.16
CA MET A 164 10.72 16.44 -11.24
C MET A 164 11.18 17.84 -10.80
N ARG A 165 10.25 18.79 -10.54
CA ARG A 165 10.59 20.17 -10.18
C ARG A 165 10.00 20.58 -8.85
N ASP A 166 10.86 20.92 -7.89
CA ASP A 166 10.43 21.28 -6.54
C ASP A 166 9.43 22.44 -6.47
N SER A 167 9.68 23.49 -7.24
CA SER A 167 8.78 24.63 -7.37
C SER A 167 7.42 24.25 -7.99
N ALA A 168 7.39 23.26 -8.89
CA ALA A 168 6.16 22.77 -9.50
C ALA A 168 5.36 21.88 -8.54
N ARG A 169 6.02 21.03 -7.75
CA ARG A 169 5.36 20.26 -6.66
C ARG A 169 4.71 21.19 -5.65
N SER A 170 5.45 22.19 -5.18
CA SER A 170 4.95 23.19 -4.25
C SER A 170 3.80 23.98 -4.86
N GLY A 171 3.96 24.47 -6.09
CA GLY A 171 2.92 25.23 -6.80
C GLY A 171 1.62 24.44 -7.01
N LEU A 172 1.70 23.18 -7.45
CA LEU A 172 0.51 22.33 -7.61
C LEU A 172 -0.15 22.02 -6.26
N SER A 173 0.65 21.76 -5.22
CA SER A 173 0.12 21.52 -3.87
C SER A 173 -0.62 22.74 -3.33
N THR A 174 -0.07 23.95 -3.54
CA THR A 174 -0.73 25.22 -3.19
C THR A 174 -2.04 25.37 -3.97
N PHE A 175 -2.03 25.11 -5.28
CA PHE A 175 -3.23 25.14 -6.09
C PHE A 175 -4.31 24.20 -5.56
N LEU A 176 -3.97 22.93 -5.31
CA LEU A 176 -4.88 21.91 -4.78
C LEU A 176 -5.47 22.30 -3.41
N HIS A 177 -4.70 22.98 -2.57
CA HIS A 177 -5.16 23.42 -1.25
C HIS A 177 -6.27 24.47 -1.32
N TYR A 178 -6.24 25.34 -2.33
CA TYR A 178 -7.23 26.40 -2.51
C TYR A 178 -8.42 26.00 -3.38
N ILE A 179 -8.45 24.77 -3.92
CA ILE A 179 -9.64 24.28 -4.61
C ILE A 179 -10.80 24.19 -3.61
N PRO A 180 -11.94 24.83 -3.88
CA PRO A 180 -13.09 24.75 -2.98
C PRO A 180 -13.50 23.30 -2.73
N SER A 181 -13.82 22.96 -1.47
CA SER A 181 -14.20 21.61 -1.06
C SER A 181 -15.38 21.05 -1.87
N VAL A 182 -16.29 21.91 -2.34
CA VAL A 182 -17.40 21.52 -3.23
C VAL A 182 -16.89 20.95 -4.57
N VAL A 183 -15.84 21.53 -5.13
CA VAL A 183 -15.23 21.06 -6.39
C VAL A 183 -14.52 19.73 -6.16
N VAL A 184 -13.72 19.62 -5.10
CA VAL A 184 -13.06 18.35 -4.72
C VAL A 184 -14.10 17.26 -4.49
N SER A 185 -15.17 17.55 -3.74
CA SER A 185 -16.26 16.62 -3.49
C SER A 185 -16.93 16.17 -4.78
N ASN A 186 -17.20 17.10 -5.70
CA ASN A 186 -17.80 16.78 -6.98
C ASN A 186 -16.89 15.93 -7.87
N VAL A 187 -15.57 16.13 -7.84
CA VAL A 187 -14.61 15.26 -8.54
C VAL A 187 -14.57 13.87 -7.90
N LEU A 188 -14.49 13.80 -6.57
CA LEU A 188 -14.46 12.54 -5.83
C LEU A 188 -15.75 11.72 -6.02
N LYS A 189 -16.90 12.34 -6.32
CA LYS A 189 -18.14 11.63 -6.70
C LYS A 189 -18.00 10.74 -7.93
N TRP A 190 -17.12 11.11 -8.86
CA TRP A 190 -16.86 10.33 -10.08
C TRP A 190 -15.78 9.27 -9.91
N ILE A 191 -15.02 9.33 -8.80
CA ILE A 191 -13.83 8.51 -8.58
C ILE A 191 -14.06 7.47 -7.48
N LEU A 192 -14.83 7.82 -6.44
CA LEU A 192 -15.04 6.96 -5.28
C LEU A 192 -16.47 6.41 -5.25
N PRO A 193 -16.62 5.12 -4.94
CA PRO A 193 -17.87 4.40 -5.14
C PRO A 193 -18.91 4.71 -4.06
N SER A 194 -18.48 5.10 -2.86
CA SER A 194 -19.35 5.32 -1.71
C SER A 194 -19.20 6.73 -1.11
N ASP A 195 -20.29 7.24 -0.56
CA ASP A 195 -20.33 8.53 0.15
C ASP A 195 -19.37 8.55 1.36
N GLU A 196 -19.28 7.42 2.07
CA GLU A 196 -18.38 7.23 3.21
C GLU A 196 -16.91 7.35 2.80
N SER A 197 -16.50 6.66 1.73
CA SER A 197 -15.13 6.75 1.20
C SER A 197 -14.80 8.16 0.71
N ARG A 198 -15.76 8.87 0.10
CA ARG A 198 -15.58 10.27 -0.34
C ARG A 198 -15.28 11.20 0.82
N ILE A 199 -16.09 11.13 1.89
CA ILE A 199 -15.91 11.97 3.07
C ILE A 199 -14.56 11.66 3.74
N ALA A 200 -14.23 10.38 3.88
CA ALA A 200 -12.97 9.94 4.49
C ALA A 200 -11.75 10.45 3.72
N VAL A 201 -11.72 10.33 2.39
CA VAL A 201 -10.61 10.80 1.55
C VAL A 201 -10.55 12.33 1.50
N GLN A 202 -11.70 12.99 1.34
CA GLN A 202 -11.75 14.45 1.21
C GLN A 202 -11.19 15.16 2.44
N SER A 203 -11.48 14.64 3.65
CA SER A 203 -11.00 15.23 4.90
C SER A 203 -9.48 15.10 5.10
N LYS A 204 -8.81 14.24 4.32
CA LYS A 204 -7.38 13.93 4.46
C LYS A 204 -6.50 14.72 3.48
N ILE A 205 -7.08 15.26 2.40
CA ILE A 205 -6.36 16.00 1.36
C ILE A 205 -6.24 17.49 1.72
N ASN A 206 -5.01 17.97 1.87
CA ASN A 206 -4.60 19.36 2.04
C ASN A 206 -3.22 19.61 1.39
N TYR A 207 -2.72 20.86 1.46
CA TYR A 207 -1.41 21.25 0.93
C TYR A 207 -0.28 20.27 1.28
N TYR A 208 -0.13 19.95 2.57
CA TYR A 208 0.97 19.13 3.09
C TYR A 208 0.87 17.68 2.61
N SER A 209 -0.36 17.14 2.56
CA SER A 209 -0.57 15.80 1.99
C SER A 209 -0.30 15.74 0.50
N ALA A 210 -0.73 16.75 -0.27
CA ALA A 210 -0.48 16.80 -1.70
C ALA A 210 1.02 16.93 -1.99
N LEU A 211 1.72 17.75 -1.20
CA LEU A 211 3.17 17.90 -1.31
C LEU A 211 3.91 16.60 -1.01
N ASN A 212 3.49 15.87 0.03
CA ASN A 212 4.06 14.56 0.36
C ASN A 212 3.80 13.52 -0.73
N ILE A 213 2.57 13.44 -1.26
CA ILE A 213 2.21 12.55 -2.37
C ILE A 213 3.11 12.80 -3.59
N LEU A 214 3.30 14.08 -3.95
CA LEU A 214 4.14 14.47 -5.09
C LEU A 214 5.63 14.29 -4.81
N TYR A 215 6.09 14.51 -3.58
CA TYR A 215 7.47 14.26 -3.19
C TYR A 215 7.79 12.76 -3.18
N MET A 216 6.88 11.94 -2.66
CA MET A 216 7.03 10.48 -2.69
C MET A 216 7.05 9.96 -4.14
N ALA A 217 6.21 10.50 -5.03
CA ALA A 217 6.24 10.18 -6.46
C ALA A 217 7.60 10.55 -7.10
N PHE A 218 8.25 11.62 -6.64
CA PHE A 218 9.59 11.99 -7.08
C PHE A 218 10.64 10.99 -6.60
N THR A 219 10.62 10.62 -5.32
CA THR A 219 11.57 9.63 -4.79
C THR A 219 11.33 8.25 -5.38
N GLU A 220 10.09 7.88 -5.69
CA GLU A 220 9.74 6.66 -6.41
C GLU A 220 10.37 6.61 -7.80
N VAL A 221 10.35 7.71 -8.55
CA VAL A 221 11.04 7.82 -9.85
C VAL A 221 12.57 7.75 -9.71
N GLU A 222 13.13 8.37 -8.69
CA GLU A 222 14.58 8.41 -8.50
C GLU A 222 15.15 7.09 -7.97
N ASP A 223 14.43 6.42 -7.07
CA ASP A 223 14.91 5.24 -6.35
C ASP A 223 14.53 3.93 -7.06
N ILE A 224 13.34 3.85 -7.69
CA ILE A 224 12.80 2.62 -8.27
C ILE A 224 12.99 2.60 -9.79
N LYS A 225 14.26 2.57 -10.20
CA LYS A 225 14.65 2.55 -11.62
C LYS A 225 14.56 1.15 -12.22
N GLU A 226 14.91 0.14 -11.44
CA GLU A 226 14.90 -1.28 -11.80
C GLU A 226 14.65 -2.15 -10.57
N ILE A 227 14.41 -3.45 -10.82
CA ILE A 227 14.27 -4.41 -9.74
C ILE A 227 15.65 -4.56 -9.08
N ASP A 228 15.78 -4.08 -7.86
CA ASP A 228 17.06 -4.12 -7.16
C ASP A 228 17.38 -5.48 -6.50
N ASP A 229 18.60 -5.59 -5.98
CA ASP A 229 19.14 -6.79 -5.36
C ASP A 229 18.34 -7.28 -4.16
N GLU A 230 17.74 -6.37 -3.38
CA GLU A 230 16.92 -6.76 -2.22
C GLU A 230 15.63 -7.45 -2.70
N CYS A 231 14.98 -6.88 -3.72
CA CYS A 231 13.80 -7.50 -4.34
C CYS A 231 14.16 -8.84 -4.98
N HIS A 232 15.24 -8.89 -5.76
CA HIS A 232 15.74 -10.14 -6.35
C HIS A 232 16.05 -11.22 -5.31
N SER A 233 16.63 -10.84 -4.16
CA SER A 233 16.91 -11.75 -3.05
C SER A 233 15.62 -12.35 -2.46
N VAL A 234 14.60 -11.53 -2.21
CA VAL A 234 13.29 -11.99 -1.74
C VAL A 234 12.62 -12.90 -2.77
N PHE A 235 12.66 -12.52 -4.06
CA PHE A 235 12.07 -13.32 -5.14
C PHE A 235 12.70 -14.70 -5.25
N LYS A 236 14.04 -14.79 -5.19
CA LYS A 236 14.75 -16.06 -5.28
C LYS A 236 14.52 -16.96 -4.05
N SER A 237 14.48 -16.37 -2.86
CA SER A 237 14.40 -17.13 -1.60
C SER A 237 12.98 -17.53 -1.19
N ARG A 238 11.96 -16.77 -1.61
CA ARG A 238 10.59 -16.91 -1.11
C ARG A 238 9.54 -17.01 -2.21
N LEU A 239 9.92 -17.33 -3.45
CA LEU A 239 9.03 -17.25 -4.64
C LEU A 239 7.65 -17.90 -4.46
N ASN A 240 7.58 -19.04 -3.78
CA ASN A 240 6.33 -19.77 -3.50
C ASN A 240 5.42 -19.09 -2.48
N GLN A 241 5.94 -18.14 -1.71
CA GLN A 241 5.22 -17.30 -0.74
C GLN A 241 4.76 -15.98 -1.36
N LEU A 242 5.11 -15.71 -2.62
CA LEU A 242 4.81 -14.47 -3.31
C LEU A 242 3.71 -14.67 -4.35
N LEU A 243 2.78 -13.71 -4.39
CA LEU A 243 1.82 -13.53 -5.47
C LEU A 243 2.07 -12.19 -6.14
N PHE A 244 2.03 -12.14 -7.46
CA PHE A 244 2.07 -10.91 -8.24
C PHE A 244 0.85 -10.86 -9.16
N ILE A 245 0.05 -9.80 -9.04
CA ILE A 245 -1.11 -9.55 -9.90
C ILE A 245 -0.83 -8.26 -10.68
N TYR A 246 -0.67 -8.36 -12.00
CA TYR A 246 -0.46 -7.23 -12.90
C TYR A 246 -1.76 -6.83 -13.61
N GLY A 247 -1.92 -5.54 -13.92
CA GLY A 247 -3.01 -5.08 -14.79
C GLY A 247 -2.67 -5.28 -16.27
N GLN A 248 -3.61 -5.78 -17.07
CA GLN A 248 -3.38 -5.93 -18.52
C GLN A 248 -3.32 -4.58 -19.24
N THR A 249 -4.03 -3.58 -18.73
CA THR A 249 -4.14 -2.23 -19.32
C THR A 249 -3.48 -1.18 -18.43
N ASP A 250 -2.59 -1.59 -17.53
CA ASP A 250 -1.91 -0.68 -16.60
C ASP A 250 -0.77 0.06 -17.32
N SER A 251 -0.89 1.38 -17.42
CA SER A 251 0.15 2.23 -18.02
C SER A 251 1.39 2.38 -17.16
N TYR A 252 1.28 2.16 -15.85
CA TYR A 252 2.40 2.24 -14.90
C TYR A 252 3.24 0.96 -14.91
N THR A 253 2.61 -0.18 -15.16
CA THR A 253 3.26 -1.49 -15.22
C THR A 253 3.00 -2.13 -16.59
N PRO A 254 3.71 -1.68 -17.64
CA PRO A 254 3.45 -2.13 -19.00
C PRO A 254 3.65 -3.65 -19.13
N LYS A 255 3.02 -4.22 -20.16
CA LYS A 255 3.03 -5.67 -20.44
C LYS A 255 4.44 -6.30 -20.40
N SER A 256 5.44 -5.56 -20.87
CA SER A 256 6.85 -5.98 -20.85
C SER A 256 7.38 -6.32 -19.45
N PHE A 257 6.91 -5.64 -18.40
CA PHE A 257 7.35 -5.91 -17.03
C PHE A 257 6.83 -7.26 -16.53
N TYR A 258 5.58 -7.60 -16.85
CA TYR A 258 5.04 -8.93 -16.57
C TYR A 258 5.81 -10.01 -17.33
N GLU A 259 6.05 -9.79 -18.62
CA GLU A 259 6.76 -10.75 -19.48
C GLU A 259 8.20 -10.99 -18.97
N GLU A 260 8.91 -9.92 -18.60
CA GLU A 260 10.23 -9.97 -17.97
C GLU A 260 10.20 -10.75 -16.65
N MET A 261 9.24 -10.45 -15.76
CA MET A 261 9.08 -11.17 -14.49
C MET A 261 8.79 -12.66 -14.69
N LYS A 262 7.93 -13.01 -15.66
CA LYS A 262 7.66 -14.41 -16.00
C LYS A 262 8.85 -15.13 -16.60
N GLN A 263 9.67 -14.43 -17.39
CA GLN A 263 10.90 -15.00 -17.94
C GLN A 263 11.95 -15.24 -16.86
N LEU A 264 12.13 -14.30 -15.94
CA LEU A 264 13.11 -14.41 -14.84
C LEU A 264 12.68 -15.40 -13.76
N TYR A 265 11.37 -15.52 -13.50
CA TYR A 265 10.79 -16.33 -12.43
C TYR A 265 9.65 -17.22 -12.95
N PRO A 266 9.94 -18.21 -13.81
CA PRO A 266 8.91 -19.00 -14.51
C PRO A 266 8.02 -19.81 -13.57
N THR A 267 8.53 -20.22 -12.41
CA THR A 267 7.78 -20.95 -11.38
C THR A 267 7.03 -20.05 -10.40
N GLY A 268 7.14 -18.72 -10.55
CA GLY A 268 6.48 -17.76 -9.67
C GLY A 268 4.98 -17.61 -9.95
N ASN A 269 4.22 -17.35 -8.88
CA ASN A 269 2.79 -17.02 -8.97
C ASN A 269 2.65 -15.58 -9.49
N ILE A 270 2.78 -15.43 -10.80
CA ILE A 270 2.72 -14.15 -11.51
C ILE A 270 1.55 -14.23 -12.47
N GLU A 271 0.58 -13.34 -12.32
CA GLU A 271 -0.72 -13.42 -12.98
C GLU A 271 -1.15 -12.04 -13.49
N TYR A 272 -2.07 -12.06 -14.44
CA TYR A 272 -2.81 -10.86 -14.83
C TYR A 272 -4.15 -10.83 -14.09
N SER A 273 -4.59 -9.63 -13.71
CA SER A 273 -6.00 -9.37 -13.42
C SER A 273 -6.83 -9.44 -14.71
N SER A 274 -8.15 -9.42 -14.57
CA SER A 274 -9.05 -9.20 -15.69
C SER A 274 -8.73 -7.87 -16.39
N SER A 275 -8.94 -7.80 -17.70
CA SER A 275 -8.55 -6.67 -18.54
C SER A 275 -9.28 -5.37 -18.24
N HIS A 276 -10.43 -5.43 -17.58
CA HIS A 276 -11.20 -4.25 -17.16
C HIS A 276 -10.75 -3.66 -15.83
N VAL A 277 -9.89 -4.34 -15.08
CA VAL A 277 -9.41 -3.86 -13.77
C VAL A 277 -8.23 -2.91 -13.98
N PRO A 278 -8.38 -1.61 -13.63
CA PRO A 278 -7.31 -0.63 -13.74
C PRO A 278 -6.34 -0.75 -12.57
N HIS A 279 -5.20 -0.05 -12.68
CA HIS A 279 -4.21 0.09 -11.60
C HIS A 279 -4.88 0.49 -10.26
N ALA A 280 -5.74 1.51 -10.29
CA ALA A 280 -6.50 1.99 -9.14
C ALA A 280 -7.73 1.08 -8.84
N PHE A 281 -7.53 -0.23 -8.74
CA PHE A 281 -8.59 -1.21 -8.51
C PHE A 281 -9.39 -0.91 -7.24
N VAL A 282 -8.77 -0.31 -6.23
CA VAL A 282 -9.39 0.04 -4.94
C VAL A 282 -10.64 0.92 -5.07
N LEU A 283 -10.77 1.66 -6.18
CA LEU A 283 -11.88 2.55 -6.44
C LEU A 283 -13.17 1.83 -6.84
N HIS A 284 -13.10 0.78 -7.67
CA HIS A 284 -14.31 0.14 -8.23
C HIS A 284 -14.25 -1.39 -8.32
N TYR A 285 -13.07 -1.98 -8.09
CA TYR A 285 -12.79 -3.40 -8.29
C TYR A 285 -12.18 -4.07 -7.05
N SER A 286 -12.30 -3.43 -5.89
CA SER A 286 -11.88 -3.96 -4.59
C SER A 286 -12.39 -5.39 -4.34
N GLN A 287 -13.65 -5.67 -4.68
CA GLN A 287 -14.24 -6.99 -4.47
C GLN A 287 -13.56 -8.08 -5.31
N GLU A 288 -13.38 -7.83 -6.61
CA GLU A 288 -12.79 -8.82 -7.53
C GLU A 288 -11.36 -9.19 -7.13
N ILE A 289 -10.53 -8.18 -6.84
CA ILE A 289 -9.15 -8.40 -6.42
C ILE A 289 -9.08 -9.03 -5.03
N ALA A 290 -9.92 -8.61 -4.07
CA ALA A 290 -9.95 -9.22 -2.74
C ALA A 290 -10.32 -10.71 -2.79
N LEU A 291 -11.30 -11.09 -3.63
CA LEU A 291 -11.70 -12.49 -3.81
C LEU A 291 -10.53 -13.33 -4.35
N ARG A 292 -9.87 -12.86 -5.42
CA ARG A 292 -8.70 -13.54 -5.99
C ARG A 292 -7.56 -13.69 -4.97
N VAL A 293 -7.26 -12.63 -4.22
CA VAL A 293 -6.22 -12.65 -3.18
C VAL A 293 -6.58 -13.63 -2.07
N SER A 294 -7.83 -13.61 -1.60
CA SER A 294 -8.29 -14.51 -0.54
C SER A 294 -8.22 -15.98 -0.95
N GLU A 295 -8.63 -16.30 -2.18
CA GLU A 295 -8.54 -17.63 -2.76
C GLU A 295 -7.08 -18.12 -2.81
N TRP A 296 -6.18 -17.31 -3.36
CA TRP A 296 -4.77 -17.70 -3.44
C TRP A 296 -4.15 -17.92 -2.06
N LEU A 297 -4.41 -17.02 -1.11
CA LEU A 297 -3.92 -17.15 0.26
C LEU A 297 -4.47 -18.41 0.94
N SER A 298 -5.78 -18.69 0.82
CA SER A 298 -6.40 -19.90 1.37
C SER A 298 -5.85 -21.20 0.79
N LEU A 299 -5.55 -21.22 -0.51
CA LEU A 299 -5.04 -22.43 -1.17
C LEU A 299 -3.55 -22.68 -0.88
N ASN A 300 -2.75 -21.63 -0.79
CA ASN A 300 -1.28 -21.76 -0.84
C ASN A 300 -0.58 -21.47 0.49
N ILE A 301 -1.13 -20.57 1.31
CA ILE A 301 -0.44 -20.03 2.49
C ILE A 301 -1.17 -20.41 3.78
N LEU A 302 -2.46 -20.09 3.84
CA LEU A 302 -3.34 -20.27 4.98
C LEU A 302 -3.92 -21.69 4.95
N LYS A 303 -3.08 -22.69 5.19
CA LYS A 303 -3.57 -24.07 5.36
C LYS A 303 -4.53 -24.10 6.55
N ASN A 304 -5.68 -24.77 6.37
CA ASN A 304 -6.69 -24.99 7.40
C ASN A 304 -6.11 -25.71 8.62
#